data_AF-A0A354J1T5-F1
#
_entry.id   AF-A0A354J1T5-F1
#
_cell.length_a   1.000
_cell.length_b   1.000
_cell.length_c   1.000
_cell.angle_alpha   90.00
_cell.angle_beta   90.00
_cell.angle_gamma   90.00
#
_symmetry.space_group_name_H-M   'P 1'
#
loop_
_entity.id
_entity.type
_entity.pdbx_description
1 polymer ?
#
loop_
_entity_poly.entity_id
_entity_poly.type
_entity_poly.pdbx_seq_one_letter_code
_entity_poly.pdbx_strand_id
1 'polypeptide(L)'
;MIDRYALVTRHNPVLNSIDYETPLTVGNGEFAFTVDVTGMQTLYSEYAKRHVPLCTMSQWGWHTEPAETREYRFPIKSARDDFDGDKLDLAYVSPRIPLGEKASLTERKGYLRLYGQESFNSLHRVSLVAIKQSEYCVHVETAMDFHPSHPEQLAGLAYFYDAMNAYVFGKTVDENQKEVLVLIKSDSGIITDAIAPIPIELGKTVYLRAVTNETGQAVRFSYSYDAKVWMEIEGEYSTEILTDEHCRGFTGAHFGMYCHDMTGAGCYADFDYFLYENNPRIESQNPS
;
A
#
# COMPACT_ATOMS: atom_id res chain seq x y z
N MET A 1 -8.27 -13.89 -40.83
CA MET A 1 -8.82 -13.71 -39.47
C MET A 1 -8.67 -15.06 -38.76
N ILE A 2 -8.11 -15.11 -37.54
CA ILE A 2 -7.93 -16.37 -36.80
C ILE A 2 -9.27 -16.76 -36.17
N ASP A 3 -9.70 -18.00 -36.36
CA ASP A 3 -10.86 -18.57 -35.64
C ASP A 3 -10.45 -18.86 -34.18
N ARG A 4 -10.75 -17.89 -33.31
CA ARG A 4 -10.41 -17.97 -31.88
C ARG A 4 -11.20 -19.06 -31.17
N TYR A 5 -12.45 -19.33 -31.58
CA TYR A 5 -13.28 -20.35 -30.93
C TYR A 5 -12.71 -21.74 -31.19
N ALA A 6 -12.40 -22.06 -32.45
CA ALA A 6 -11.79 -23.34 -32.80
C ALA A 6 -10.40 -23.51 -32.16
N LEU A 7 -9.58 -22.45 -32.16
CA LEU A 7 -8.25 -22.48 -31.58
C LEU A 7 -8.28 -22.74 -30.07
N VAL A 8 -9.09 -21.98 -29.31
CA VAL A 8 -9.20 -22.14 -27.85
C VAL A 8 -9.81 -23.50 -27.50
N THR A 9 -10.89 -23.89 -28.17
CA THR A 9 -11.58 -25.16 -27.89
C THR A 9 -10.66 -26.37 -28.06
N ARG A 10 -9.76 -26.36 -29.07
CA ARG A 10 -8.76 -27.42 -29.27
C ARG A 10 -7.79 -27.58 -28.09
N HIS A 11 -7.55 -26.50 -27.35
CA HIS A 11 -6.59 -26.44 -26.25
C HIS A 11 -7.25 -26.40 -24.87
N ASN A 12 -8.56 -26.65 -24.78
CA ASN A 12 -9.22 -26.78 -23.48
C ASN A 12 -8.57 -27.92 -22.68
N PRO A 13 -8.02 -27.64 -21.49
CA PRO A 13 -7.47 -28.68 -20.64
C PRO A 13 -8.59 -29.63 -20.21
N VAL A 14 -8.38 -30.93 -20.44
CA VAL A 14 -9.29 -31.99 -19.98
C VAL A 14 -8.52 -32.86 -18.99
N LEU A 15 -8.97 -32.86 -17.75
CA LEU A 15 -8.37 -33.64 -16.69
C LEU A 15 -8.99 -35.05 -16.69
N ASN A 16 -8.22 -36.05 -17.12
CA ASN A 16 -8.66 -37.46 -17.16
C ASN A 16 -8.21 -38.25 -15.93
N SER A 17 -7.10 -37.84 -15.31
CA SER A 17 -6.52 -38.41 -14.10
C SER A 17 -5.64 -37.36 -13.42
N ILE A 18 -5.32 -37.58 -12.14
CA ILE A 18 -4.32 -36.76 -11.47
C ILE A 18 -2.96 -37.04 -12.13
N ASP A 19 -2.30 -35.97 -12.58
CA ASP A 19 -0.91 -35.98 -12.99
C ASP A 19 -0.17 -34.91 -12.17
N TYR A 20 0.85 -35.37 -11.45
CA TYR A 20 1.64 -34.53 -10.55
C TYR A 20 2.84 -33.86 -11.26
N GLU A 21 3.10 -34.21 -12.52
CA GLU A 21 4.20 -33.63 -13.30
C GLU A 21 3.72 -32.56 -14.27
N THR A 22 2.41 -32.48 -14.53
CA THR A 22 1.81 -31.55 -15.50
C THR A 22 0.68 -30.69 -14.91
N PRO A 23 0.94 -29.89 -13.85
CA PRO A 23 -0.07 -29.00 -13.30
C PRO A 23 -0.51 -27.95 -14.33
N LEU A 24 -1.77 -27.54 -14.23
CA LEU A 24 -2.32 -26.51 -15.11
C LEU A 24 -1.84 -25.13 -14.62
N THR A 25 -1.27 -24.32 -15.51
CA THR A 25 -1.00 -22.91 -15.22
C THR A 25 -1.97 -22.04 -16.02
N VAL A 26 -2.70 -21.18 -15.32
CA VAL A 26 -3.56 -20.16 -15.92
C VAL A 26 -2.95 -18.80 -15.70
N GLY A 27 -3.05 -17.92 -16.68
CA GLY A 27 -2.51 -16.57 -16.56
C GLY A 27 -2.97 -15.65 -17.67
N ASN A 28 -2.77 -14.35 -17.46
CA ASN A 28 -3.19 -13.29 -18.37
C ASN A 28 -2.02 -12.41 -18.85
N GLY A 29 -0.77 -12.84 -18.59
CA GLY A 29 0.46 -12.09 -18.88
C GLY A 29 0.99 -11.28 -17.68
N GLU A 30 0.10 -10.88 -16.79
CA GLU A 30 0.41 -10.07 -15.60
C GLU A 30 0.37 -10.89 -14.31
N PHE A 31 -0.43 -11.96 -14.32
CA PHE A 31 -0.59 -12.94 -13.26
C PHE A 31 -0.51 -14.34 -13.86
N ALA A 32 0.11 -15.27 -13.15
CA ALA A 32 0.11 -16.69 -13.45
C ALA A 32 -0.06 -17.48 -12.16
N PHE A 33 -0.98 -18.44 -12.17
CA PHE A 33 -1.27 -19.31 -11.05
C PHE A 33 -1.25 -20.76 -11.53
N THR A 34 -0.31 -21.52 -10.98
CA THR A 34 -0.23 -22.96 -11.20
C THR A 34 -1.11 -23.66 -10.18
N VAL A 35 -2.10 -24.40 -10.67
CA VAL A 35 -3.07 -25.16 -9.87
C VAL A 35 -2.80 -26.66 -9.96
N ASP A 36 -3.03 -27.35 -8.86
CA ASP A 36 -3.20 -28.79 -8.84
C ASP A 36 -4.60 -29.21 -9.30
N VAL A 37 -4.86 -30.52 -9.26
CA VAL A 37 -6.14 -31.12 -9.61
C VAL A 37 -7.36 -30.61 -8.83
N THR A 38 -7.15 -30.02 -7.64
CA THR A 38 -8.23 -29.40 -6.87
C THR A 38 -8.59 -28.00 -7.38
N GLY A 39 -7.87 -27.49 -8.38
CA GLY A 39 -8.00 -26.11 -8.88
C GLY A 39 -7.34 -25.08 -7.95
N MET A 40 -6.58 -25.51 -6.95
CA MET A 40 -5.88 -24.65 -5.98
C MET A 40 -4.43 -25.13 -5.82
N GLN A 41 -3.72 -24.70 -4.77
CA GLN A 41 -2.37 -25.21 -4.43
C GLN A 41 -2.39 -26.13 -3.20
N THR A 42 -3.48 -26.85 -3.00
CA THR A 42 -3.77 -27.71 -1.85
C THR A 42 -2.75 -28.84 -1.69
N LEU A 43 -2.34 -29.45 -2.79
CA LEU A 43 -1.45 -30.61 -2.86
C LEU A 43 0.00 -30.20 -3.16
N TYR A 44 0.40 -28.96 -2.83
CA TYR A 44 1.75 -28.44 -3.07
C TYR A 44 2.85 -29.44 -2.69
N SER A 45 2.73 -30.09 -1.53
CA SER A 45 3.70 -31.08 -1.04
C SER A 45 3.87 -32.29 -1.98
N GLU A 46 2.79 -32.77 -2.59
CA GLU A 46 2.82 -33.93 -3.49
C GLU A 46 3.43 -33.61 -4.85
N TYR A 47 3.21 -32.39 -5.33
CA TYR A 47 3.82 -31.84 -6.54
C TYR A 47 5.31 -31.52 -6.33
N ALA A 48 5.64 -30.89 -5.20
CA ALA A 48 7.02 -30.55 -4.82
C ALA A 48 7.93 -31.78 -4.68
N LYS A 49 7.42 -32.92 -4.16
CA LYS A 49 8.15 -34.20 -4.11
C LYS A 49 8.61 -34.70 -5.49
N ARG A 50 7.94 -34.26 -6.55
CA ARG A 50 8.26 -34.59 -7.95
C ARG A 50 8.98 -33.45 -8.68
N HIS A 51 9.48 -32.46 -7.93
CA HIS A 51 10.23 -31.33 -8.45
C HIS A 51 9.41 -30.40 -9.37
N VAL A 52 8.09 -30.37 -9.20
CA VAL A 52 7.20 -29.45 -9.93
C VAL A 52 6.49 -28.54 -8.92
N PRO A 53 7.13 -27.45 -8.43
CA PRO A 53 6.48 -26.57 -7.47
C PRO A 53 5.27 -25.87 -8.11
N LEU A 54 4.17 -25.80 -7.37
CA LEU A 54 3.04 -24.95 -7.77
C LEU A 54 3.40 -23.51 -7.44
N CYS A 55 3.41 -22.64 -8.44
CA CYS A 55 3.87 -21.26 -8.29
C CYS A 55 2.73 -20.28 -8.54
N THR A 56 2.83 -19.14 -7.87
CA THR A 56 2.06 -17.94 -8.19
C THR A 56 3.05 -16.87 -8.59
N MET A 57 2.89 -16.32 -9.79
CA MET A 57 3.68 -15.19 -10.27
C MET A 57 2.74 -14.03 -10.55
N SER A 58 3.14 -12.83 -10.15
CA SER A 58 2.40 -11.61 -10.44
C SER A 58 3.40 -10.49 -10.68
N GLN A 59 3.10 -9.57 -11.60
CA GLN A 59 3.88 -8.33 -11.75
C GLN A 59 3.69 -7.38 -10.55
N TRP A 60 2.57 -7.52 -9.84
CA TRP A 60 2.24 -6.73 -8.66
C TRP A 60 1.74 -7.61 -7.49
N GLY A 61 2.18 -7.31 -6.28
CA GLY A 61 1.72 -8.00 -5.08
C GLY A 61 2.18 -7.32 -3.81
N TRP A 62 1.37 -7.45 -2.77
CA TRP A 62 1.69 -7.07 -1.40
C TRP A 62 2.37 -8.25 -0.69
N HIS A 63 3.39 -7.94 0.09
CA HIS A 63 4.11 -8.90 0.91
C HIS A 63 3.71 -8.76 2.39
N THR A 64 3.52 -9.89 3.05
CA THR A 64 3.35 -10.00 4.51
C THR A 64 4.22 -11.15 4.99
N GLU A 65 4.84 -11.01 6.16
CA GLU A 65 5.54 -12.13 6.78
C GLU A 65 4.53 -13.19 7.26
N PRO A 66 4.79 -14.50 7.04
CA PRO A 66 3.88 -15.54 7.49
C PRO A 66 3.73 -15.53 9.02
N ALA A 67 2.51 -15.67 9.52
CA ALA A 67 2.31 -15.91 10.94
C ALA A 67 2.99 -17.22 11.38
N GLU A 68 3.67 -17.20 12.52
CA GLU A 68 4.29 -18.40 13.10
C GLU A 68 3.26 -19.46 13.58
N THR A 69 1.98 -19.16 13.50
CA THR A 69 0.89 -19.98 14.04
C THR A 69 0.10 -20.69 12.95
N ARG A 70 -0.57 -21.80 13.34
CA ARG A 70 -1.37 -22.64 12.45
C ARG A 70 -2.68 -21.98 11.99
N GLU A 71 -3.08 -20.88 12.64
CA GLU A 71 -4.29 -20.10 12.33
C GLU A 71 -3.90 -18.66 12.02
N TYR A 72 -4.12 -18.24 10.78
CA TYR A 72 -3.96 -16.84 10.38
C TYR A 72 -5.31 -16.13 10.52
N ARG A 73 -5.38 -15.12 11.39
CA ARG A 73 -6.51 -14.19 11.44
C ARG A 73 -6.06 -12.88 10.82
N PHE A 74 -6.74 -12.42 9.77
CA PHE A 74 -6.59 -11.04 9.29
C PHE A 74 -7.06 -10.12 10.42
N PRO A 75 -6.18 -9.34 11.06
CA PRO A 75 -6.61 -8.39 12.07
C PRO A 75 -7.33 -7.26 11.32
N ILE A 76 -8.65 -7.26 11.31
CA ILE A 76 -9.42 -6.06 10.97
C ILE A 76 -9.25 -5.14 12.18
N LYS A 77 -8.28 -4.24 12.11
CA LYS A 77 -8.00 -3.31 13.20
C LYS A 77 -8.46 -1.92 12.77
N SER A 78 -9.64 -1.51 13.24
CA SER A 78 -9.86 -0.10 13.56
C SER A 78 -9.04 0.17 14.80
N ALA A 79 -7.80 0.64 14.65
CA ALA A 79 -6.96 0.96 15.78
C ALA A 79 -5.78 1.87 15.42
N ARG A 80 -5.29 2.48 16.50
CA ARG A 80 -4.00 3.13 16.59
C ARG A 80 -2.91 2.08 16.85
N ASP A 81 -1.78 2.23 16.18
CA ASP A 81 -0.52 1.58 16.50
C ASP A 81 0.51 2.66 16.84
N ASP A 82 0.99 2.67 18.08
CA ASP A 82 2.00 3.60 18.60
C ASP A 82 3.43 3.04 18.48
N PHE A 83 3.61 1.89 17.80
CA PHE A 83 4.93 1.31 17.49
C PHE A 83 5.81 1.01 18.71
N ASP A 84 5.18 0.69 19.84
CA ASP A 84 5.86 0.29 21.08
C ASP A 84 6.46 -1.14 21.02
N GLY A 85 5.98 -1.96 20.08
CA GLY A 85 6.44 -3.33 19.87
C GLY A 85 7.80 -3.43 19.19
N ASP A 86 8.41 -4.62 19.25
CA ASP A 86 9.69 -4.89 18.57
C ASP A 86 9.52 -5.40 17.12
N LYS A 87 8.28 -5.67 16.70
CA LYS A 87 7.93 -6.16 15.36
C LYS A 87 6.68 -5.42 14.86
N LEU A 88 6.61 -5.20 13.55
CA LEU A 88 5.41 -4.67 12.91
C LEU A 88 4.25 -5.65 13.07
N ASP A 89 3.05 -5.13 13.27
CA ASP A 89 1.82 -5.94 13.26
C ASP A 89 1.67 -6.64 11.90
N LEU A 90 1.12 -7.85 11.91
CA LEU A 90 0.89 -8.67 10.71
C LEU A 90 -0.10 -8.03 9.72
N ALA A 91 -0.88 -7.04 10.15
CA ALA A 91 -1.74 -6.24 9.28
C ALA A 91 -0.95 -5.38 8.29
N TYR A 92 0.32 -5.07 8.58
CA TYR A 92 1.16 -4.27 7.71
C TYR A 92 1.74 -5.08 6.56
N VAL A 93 1.70 -4.49 5.38
CA VAL A 93 2.24 -5.04 4.14
C VAL A 93 3.19 -4.07 3.47
N SER A 94 4.16 -4.62 2.74
CA SER A 94 5.09 -3.86 1.90
C SER A 94 4.98 -4.28 0.43
N PRO A 95 5.28 -3.41 -0.55
CA PRO A 95 5.28 -3.81 -1.94
C PRO A 95 6.37 -4.85 -2.23
N ARG A 96 5.97 -6.01 -2.76
CA ARG A 96 6.84 -7.09 -3.31
C ARG A 96 7.77 -7.81 -2.35
N ILE A 97 8.60 -7.09 -1.61
CA ILE A 97 9.68 -7.62 -0.78
C ILE A 97 9.56 -7.12 0.67
N PRO A 98 10.03 -7.91 1.67
CA PRO A 98 10.21 -7.40 3.02
C PRO A 98 11.15 -6.19 3.03
N LEU A 99 10.90 -5.24 3.92
CA LEU A 99 11.73 -4.03 4.05
C LEU A 99 13.11 -4.31 4.68
N GLY A 100 13.23 -5.39 5.46
CA GLY A 100 14.48 -5.72 6.15
C GLY A 100 15.01 -4.54 6.96
N GLU A 101 16.29 -4.19 6.76
CA GLU A 101 16.96 -3.08 7.45
C GLU A 101 16.45 -1.68 7.06
N LYS A 102 15.43 -1.57 6.19
CA LYS A 102 14.85 -0.29 5.74
C LYS A 102 13.62 0.12 6.54
N ALA A 103 13.20 -0.72 7.48
CA ALA A 103 12.26 -0.38 8.53
C ALA A 103 12.84 -0.76 9.89
N SER A 104 12.65 0.09 10.90
CA SER A 104 13.16 -0.16 12.25
C SER A 104 12.19 0.35 13.32
N LEU A 105 11.91 -0.50 14.31
CA LEU A 105 11.14 -0.17 15.53
C LEU A 105 12.04 -0.05 16.78
N THR A 106 13.37 -0.08 16.57
CA THR A 106 14.35 -0.20 17.68
C THR A 106 15.35 0.94 17.72
N GLU A 107 15.63 1.59 16.58
CA GLU A 107 16.54 2.74 16.54
C GLU A 107 15.97 3.98 17.23
N ARG A 108 14.65 4.12 17.22
CA ARG A 108 13.91 5.10 18.01
C ARG A 108 12.68 4.41 18.60
N LYS A 109 12.74 4.09 19.89
CA LYS A 109 11.64 3.38 20.58
C LYS A 109 10.36 4.21 20.58
N GLY A 110 9.23 3.55 20.31
CA GLY A 110 7.91 4.20 20.13
C GLY A 110 7.72 4.84 18.75
N TYR A 111 8.57 4.49 17.77
CA TYR A 111 8.49 5.01 16.41
C TYR A 111 8.76 3.91 15.40
N LEU A 112 8.09 3.97 14.25
CA LEU A 112 8.51 3.31 13.03
C LEU A 112 9.43 4.24 12.24
N ARG A 113 10.70 3.87 12.11
CA ARG A 113 11.63 4.50 11.20
C ARG A 113 11.57 3.83 9.82
N LEU A 114 11.38 4.61 8.77
CA LEU A 114 11.54 4.18 7.38
C LEU A 114 12.72 4.91 6.74
N TYR A 115 13.62 4.16 6.14
CA TYR A 115 14.75 4.72 5.37
C TYR A 115 14.35 4.94 3.93
N GLY A 116 14.62 6.13 3.40
CA GLY A 116 14.32 6.47 2.01
C GLY A 116 14.98 5.50 1.03
N GLN A 117 14.17 4.99 0.11
CA GLN A 117 14.60 4.18 -1.02
C GLN A 117 14.08 4.77 -2.34
N GLU A 118 13.71 3.92 -3.28
CA GLU A 118 13.20 4.32 -4.59
C GLU A 118 11.79 4.91 -4.45
N SER A 119 11.36 5.61 -5.49
CA SER A 119 10.03 6.22 -5.56
C SER A 119 8.91 5.17 -5.58
N PHE A 120 7.69 5.59 -5.22
CA PHE A 120 6.51 4.72 -5.09
C PHE A 120 6.14 4.02 -6.40
N ASN A 121 6.53 4.57 -7.55
CA ASN A 121 6.32 3.99 -8.88
C ASN A 121 7.39 2.95 -9.27
N SER A 122 8.34 2.64 -8.38
CA SER A 122 9.31 1.58 -8.61
C SER A 122 8.68 0.20 -8.50
N LEU A 123 9.17 -0.72 -9.35
CA LEU A 123 8.87 -2.14 -9.27
C LEU A 123 9.85 -2.95 -8.39
N HIS A 124 10.75 -2.27 -7.67
CA HIS A 124 11.80 -2.90 -6.86
C HIS A 124 11.70 -2.50 -5.39
N ARG A 125 12.55 -1.58 -4.91
CA ARG A 125 12.72 -1.31 -3.48
C ARG A 125 12.01 -0.04 -3.04
N VAL A 126 10.78 -0.19 -2.58
CA VAL A 126 9.93 0.92 -2.11
C VAL A 126 9.78 0.83 -0.59
N SER A 127 10.15 1.91 0.12
CA SER A 127 9.94 2.01 1.57
C SER A 127 8.54 2.52 1.89
N LEU A 128 7.58 1.59 1.78
CA LEU A 128 6.17 1.75 2.08
C LEU A 128 5.72 0.63 3.01
N VAL A 129 5.11 1.00 4.13
CA VAL A 129 4.41 0.09 5.06
C VAL A 129 2.96 0.51 5.11
N ALA A 130 2.04 -0.37 4.74
CA ALA A 130 0.64 -0.02 4.56
C ALA A 130 -0.33 -1.07 5.13
N ILE A 131 -1.54 -0.65 5.45
CA ILE A 131 -2.67 -1.50 5.83
C ILE A 131 -3.71 -1.46 4.71
N LYS A 132 -4.32 -2.61 4.41
CA LYS A 132 -5.40 -2.71 3.42
C LYS A 132 -6.62 -1.92 3.87
N GLN A 133 -7.19 -1.13 2.97
CA GLN A 133 -8.48 -0.52 3.23
C GLN A 133 -9.58 -1.59 3.27
N SER A 134 -10.26 -1.74 4.40
CA SER A 134 -11.35 -2.69 4.59
C SER A 134 -12.74 -2.09 4.47
N GLU A 135 -12.87 -0.78 4.69
CA GLU A 135 -14.15 -0.05 4.66
C GLU A 135 -14.09 1.14 3.69
N TYR A 136 -15.24 1.58 3.18
CA TYR A 136 -15.31 2.69 2.23
C TYR A 136 -15.19 4.07 2.90
N CYS A 137 -15.63 4.22 4.15
CA CYS A 137 -15.50 5.44 4.95
C CYS A 137 -14.50 5.23 6.09
N VAL A 138 -13.30 5.78 5.91
CA VAL A 138 -12.15 5.56 6.81
C VAL A 138 -11.49 6.88 7.15
N HIS A 139 -10.91 6.90 8.34
CA HIS A 139 -10.11 7.99 8.87
C HIS A 139 -8.71 7.45 9.13
N VAL A 140 -7.70 8.04 8.49
CA VAL A 140 -6.31 7.62 8.66
C VAL A 140 -5.44 8.80 9.07
N GLU A 141 -4.59 8.59 10.06
CA GLU A 141 -3.73 9.61 10.61
C GLU A 141 -2.34 9.06 10.97
N THR A 142 -1.30 9.88 10.81
CA THR A 142 0.04 9.58 11.31
C THR A 142 0.73 10.88 11.75
N ALA A 143 1.69 10.78 12.66
CA ALA A 143 2.57 11.87 13.02
C ALA A 143 4.00 11.56 12.57
N MET A 144 4.59 12.46 11.81
CA MET A 144 5.84 12.25 11.12
C MET A 144 6.88 13.31 11.51
N ASP A 145 8.03 12.81 11.93
CA ASP A 145 9.25 13.57 12.11
C ASP A 145 10.22 13.25 10.96
N PHE A 146 10.50 14.25 10.13
CA PHE A 146 11.25 14.10 8.88
C PHE A 146 12.00 15.39 8.57
N HIS A 147 13.24 15.29 8.11
CA HIS A 147 14.08 16.46 7.79
C HIS A 147 14.72 16.28 6.41
N PRO A 148 13.99 16.58 5.32
CA PRO A 148 14.53 16.50 3.97
C PRO A 148 15.58 17.59 3.75
N SER A 149 16.65 17.26 3.05
CA SER A 149 17.70 18.20 2.61
C SER A 149 17.68 18.46 1.11
N HIS A 150 16.91 17.66 0.37
CA HIS A 150 16.80 17.72 -1.09
C HIS A 150 15.34 17.56 -1.53
N PRO A 151 14.88 18.27 -2.58
CA PRO A 151 13.53 18.10 -3.14
C PRO A 151 13.21 16.66 -3.58
N GLU A 152 14.25 15.89 -3.91
CA GLU A 152 14.21 14.47 -4.26
C GLU A 152 13.95 13.52 -3.07
N GLN A 153 13.77 14.08 -1.87
CA GLN A 153 13.43 13.35 -0.65
C GLN A 153 12.02 13.72 -0.21
N LEU A 154 11.20 12.71 0.05
CA LEU A 154 9.86 12.92 0.56
C LEU A 154 9.42 11.75 1.43
N ALA A 155 8.71 12.10 2.51
CA ALA A 155 8.04 11.13 3.36
C ALA A 155 6.64 11.63 3.72
N GLY A 156 5.72 10.70 4.00
CA GLY A 156 4.37 11.07 4.38
C GLY A 156 3.38 9.90 4.39
N LEU A 157 2.11 10.27 4.30
CA LEU A 157 0.97 9.36 4.23
C LEU A 157 0.68 9.01 2.78
N ALA A 158 0.62 7.72 2.48
CA ALA A 158 0.28 7.19 1.16
C ALA A 158 -1.14 6.61 1.17
N TYR A 159 -1.90 6.86 0.11
CA TYR A 159 -3.12 6.14 -0.25
C TYR A 159 -2.90 5.50 -1.62
N PHE A 160 -2.58 4.22 -1.61
CA PHE A 160 -1.81 3.57 -2.64
C PHE A 160 -2.50 2.29 -3.12
N TYR A 161 -2.57 2.10 -4.43
CA TYR A 161 -3.08 0.87 -5.03
C TYR A 161 -1.93 0.05 -5.63
N ASP A 162 -1.19 0.66 -6.56
CA ASP A 162 -0.01 0.08 -7.23
C ASP A 162 0.99 1.16 -7.63
N ALA A 163 2.08 0.76 -8.28
CA ALA A 163 3.12 1.67 -8.76
C ALA A 163 2.65 2.73 -9.79
N MET A 164 1.45 2.58 -10.36
CA MET A 164 0.87 3.50 -11.34
C MET A 164 -0.21 4.39 -10.72
N ASN A 165 -0.79 4.00 -9.59
CA ASN A 165 -1.97 4.62 -9.00
C ASN A 165 -1.81 4.84 -7.49
N ALA A 166 -1.65 6.10 -7.10
CA ALA A 166 -1.46 6.48 -5.71
C ALA A 166 -1.75 7.97 -5.48
N TYR A 167 -2.10 8.30 -4.25
CA TYR A 167 -1.89 9.61 -3.66
C TYR A 167 -0.78 9.51 -2.61
N VAL A 168 0.14 10.46 -2.61
CA VAL A 168 1.16 10.60 -1.56
C VAL A 168 1.09 12.02 -1.01
N PHE A 169 0.61 12.14 0.22
CA PHE A 169 0.57 13.39 0.95
C PHE A 169 1.75 13.45 1.93
N GLY A 170 2.71 14.33 1.69
CA GLY A 170 3.97 14.29 2.43
C GLY A 170 4.77 15.58 2.44
N LYS A 171 5.86 15.54 3.18
CA LYS A 171 6.80 16.65 3.38
C LYS A 171 8.04 16.47 2.50
N THR A 172 8.49 17.57 1.91
CA THR A 172 9.76 17.70 1.18
C THR A 172 10.33 19.12 1.41
N VAL A 173 11.39 19.50 0.69
CA VAL A 173 11.88 20.88 0.61
C VAL A 173 11.69 21.47 -0.79
N ASP A 174 11.48 22.78 -0.87
CA ASP A 174 11.51 23.51 -2.14
C ASP A 174 12.96 23.83 -2.59
N GLU A 175 13.10 24.46 -3.76
CA GLU A 175 14.40 24.89 -4.31
C GLU A 175 15.16 25.86 -3.41
N ASN A 176 14.48 26.52 -2.45
CA ASN A 176 15.05 27.46 -1.50
C ASN A 176 15.25 26.86 -0.11
N GLN A 177 15.18 25.53 0.03
CA GLN A 177 15.35 24.80 1.30
C GLN A 177 14.29 25.13 2.36
N LYS A 178 13.07 25.52 1.94
CA LYS A 178 11.92 25.62 2.83
C LYS A 178 11.18 24.30 2.87
N GLU A 179 10.86 23.83 4.07
CA GLU A 179 9.97 22.68 4.24
C GLU A 179 8.56 23.00 3.69
N VAL A 180 8.04 22.11 2.86
CA VAL A 180 6.73 22.23 2.22
C VAL A 180 5.98 20.91 2.30
N LEU A 181 4.66 20.97 2.36
CA LEU A 181 3.78 19.83 2.11
C LEU A 181 3.35 19.81 0.65
N VAL A 182 3.35 18.61 0.07
CA VAL A 182 2.90 18.34 -1.30
C VAL A 182 1.91 17.20 -1.30
N LEU A 183 1.01 17.20 -2.28
CA LEU A 183 0.12 16.08 -2.58
C LEU A 183 0.42 15.61 -4.00
N ILE A 184 1.10 14.49 -4.12
CA ILE A 184 1.41 13.87 -5.41
C ILE A 184 0.27 12.92 -5.77
N LYS A 185 -0.30 13.08 -6.96
CA LYS A 185 -1.24 12.13 -7.58
C LYS A 185 -0.51 11.37 -8.68
N SER A 186 -0.61 10.05 -8.67
CA SER A 186 -0.28 9.18 -9.79
C SER A 186 -1.56 8.52 -10.29
N ASP A 187 -1.86 8.69 -11.56
CA ASP A 187 -3.04 8.11 -12.21
C ASP A 187 -2.62 7.47 -13.53
N SER A 188 -2.72 6.15 -13.61
CA SER A 188 -2.24 5.38 -14.76
C SER A 188 -0.76 5.66 -15.09
N GLY A 189 0.05 5.94 -14.07
CA GLY A 189 1.47 6.28 -14.17
C GLY A 189 1.78 7.74 -14.53
N ILE A 190 0.76 8.58 -14.73
CA ILE A 190 0.93 10.03 -14.91
C ILE A 190 1.00 10.67 -13.54
N ILE A 191 2.16 11.27 -13.23
CA ILE A 191 2.44 11.90 -11.94
C ILE A 191 2.22 13.42 -12.05
N THR A 192 1.43 13.97 -11.14
CA THR A 192 1.12 15.40 -11.06
C THR A 192 1.06 15.86 -9.60
N ASP A 193 1.48 17.09 -9.35
CA ASP A 193 1.17 17.78 -8.09
C ASP A 193 -0.31 18.16 -8.08
N ALA A 194 -1.08 17.60 -7.15
CA ALA A 194 -2.51 17.82 -7.01
C ALA A 194 -2.84 19.16 -6.33
N ILE A 195 -1.84 19.79 -5.71
CA ILE A 195 -1.93 21.10 -5.05
C ILE A 195 -0.65 21.90 -5.28
N ALA A 196 -0.75 23.22 -5.11
CA ALA A 196 0.45 24.03 -4.91
C ALA A 196 1.12 23.66 -3.57
N PRO A 197 2.47 23.60 -3.50
CA PRO A 197 3.18 23.30 -2.26
C PRO A 197 2.77 24.24 -1.13
N ILE A 198 2.51 23.68 0.05
CA ILE A 198 2.09 24.43 1.25
C ILE A 198 3.32 24.65 2.13
N PRO A 199 3.80 25.89 2.34
CA PRO A 199 4.89 26.17 3.26
C PRO A 199 4.50 25.79 4.70
N ILE A 200 5.41 25.12 5.40
CA ILE A 200 5.22 24.71 6.80
C ILE A 200 6.36 25.19 7.68
N GLU A 201 6.14 25.12 9.00
CA GLU A 201 7.15 25.50 9.99
C GLU A 201 8.34 24.52 9.98
N LEU A 202 9.54 25.06 9.79
CA LEU A 202 10.78 24.30 9.71
C LEU A 202 11.02 23.46 10.98
N GLY A 203 11.39 22.19 10.80
CA GLY A 203 11.86 21.32 11.87
C GLY A 203 10.77 20.86 12.84
N LYS A 204 9.49 21.04 12.50
CA LYS A 204 8.39 20.51 13.31
C LYS A 204 7.94 19.14 12.83
N THR A 205 7.54 18.31 13.80
CA THR A 205 6.68 17.14 13.56
C THR A 205 5.39 17.61 12.91
N VAL A 206 4.96 16.89 11.88
CA VAL A 206 3.72 17.18 11.16
C VAL A 206 2.80 15.98 11.27
N TYR A 207 1.55 16.26 11.61
CA TYR A 207 0.46 15.29 11.63
C TYR A 207 -0.21 15.33 10.27
N LEU A 208 -0.38 14.17 9.63
CA LEU A 208 -0.97 14.02 8.31
C LEU A 208 -2.21 13.16 8.41
N ARG A 209 -3.29 13.57 7.76
CA ARG A 209 -4.56 12.86 7.79
C ARG A 209 -5.19 12.74 6.41
N ALA A 210 -5.78 11.59 6.15
CA ALA A 210 -6.64 11.32 5.00
C ALA A 210 -8.00 10.78 5.48
N VAL A 211 -9.10 11.32 4.95
CA VAL A 211 -10.47 10.88 5.29
C VAL A 211 -11.25 10.64 4.01
N THR A 212 -11.74 9.42 3.80
CA THR A 212 -12.69 9.14 2.72
C THR A 212 -14.10 9.56 3.12
N ASN A 213 -14.85 10.09 2.17
CA ASN A 213 -16.21 10.59 2.42
C ASN A 213 -17.22 9.45 2.63
N GLU A 214 -18.47 9.81 2.96
CA GLU A 214 -19.53 8.85 3.29
C GLU A 214 -19.90 7.90 2.15
N THR A 215 -19.61 8.27 0.89
CA THR A 215 -19.82 7.40 -0.27
C THR A 215 -18.57 6.61 -0.64
N GLY A 216 -17.43 6.90 -0.01
CA GLY A 216 -16.11 6.35 -0.34
C GLY A 216 -15.56 6.81 -1.69
N GLN A 217 -16.25 7.71 -2.41
CA GLN A 217 -15.91 8.14 -3.77
C GLN A 217 -14.82 9.20 -3.81
N ALA A 218 -14.56 9.85 -2.68
CA ALA A 218 -13.52 10.86 -2.62
C ALA A 218 -12.82 10.88 -1.26
N VAL A 219 -11.60 11.43 -1.25
CA VAL A 219 -10.72 11.58 -0.10
C VAL A 219 -10.33 13.04 0.09
N ARG A 220 -10.27 13.48 1.35
CA ARG A 220 -9.71 14.78 1.74
C ARG A 220 -8.45 14.59 2.56
N PHE A 221 -7.51 15.51 2.38
CA PHE A 221 -6.25 15.54 3.12
C PHE A 221 -6.19 16.76 4.01
N SER A 222 -5.55 16.61 5.17
CA SER A 222 -5.39 17.69 6.13
C SER A 222 -4.13 17.46 6.96
N TYR A 223 -3.61 18.53 7.55
CA TYR A 223 -2.43 18.45 8.41
C TYR A 223 -2.61 19.24 9.70
N SER A 224 -1.77 18.93 10.68
CA SER A 224 -1.74 19.61 11.98
C SER A 224 -0.31 19.67 12.53
N TYR A 225 -0.10 20.55 13.51
CA TYR A 225 1.13 20.60 14.32
C TYR A 225 0.91 20.07 15.75
N ASP A 226 -0.33 19.77 16.14
CA ASP A 226 -0.67 19.39 17.52
C ASP A 226 -1.74 18.28 17.63
N ALA A 227 -2.14 17.69 16.49
CA ALA A 227 -3.25 16.73 16.32
C ALA A 227 -4.63 17.23 16.77
N LYS A 228 -4.78 18.52 17.12
CA LYS A 228 -6.03 19.09 17.65
C LYS A 228 -6.63 20.07 16.65
N VAL A 229 -5.83 20.99 16.15
CA VAL A 229 -6.24 21.97 15.16
C VAL A 229 -5.76 21.50 13.79
N TRP A 230 -6.72 21.14 12.94
CA TRP A 230 -6.47 20.61 11.61
C TRP A 230 -6.69 21.67 10.54
N MET A 231 -5.73 21.76 9.63
CA MET A 231 -5.78 22.60 8.44
C MET A 231 -6.12 21.71 7.26
N GLU A 232 -7.32 21.90 6.71
CA GLU A 232 -7.78 21.18 5.51
C GLU A 232 -7.04 21.69 4.27
N ILE A 233 -6.67 20.76 3.40
CA ILE A 233 -6.14 21.07 2.09
C ILE A 233 -7.30 21.35 1.14
N GLU A 234 -7.13 22.33 0.26
CA GLU A 234 -8.13 22.67 -0.73
C GLU A 234 -8.33 21.51 -1.73
N GLY A 235 -9.56 21.00 -1.79
CA GLY A 235 -9.96 20.01 -2.78
C GLY A 235 -10.59 18.75 -2.19
N GLU A 236 -11.21 17.98 -3.07
CA GLU A 236 -11.67 16.62 -2.81
C GLU A 236 -11.19 15.76 -3.98
N TYR A 237 -10.55 14.64 -3.68
CA TYR A 237 -9.84 13.84 -4.70
C TYR A 237 -10.55 12.51 -4.92
N SER A 238 -10.79 12.14 -6.18
CA SER A 238 -11.50 10.91 -6.52
C SER A 238 -10.72 9.67 -6.05
N THR A 239 -11.40 8.74 -5.40
CA THR A 239 -10.85 7.42 -5.04
C THR A 239 -10.92 6.43 -6.20
N GLU A 240 -11.56 6.78 -7.31
CA GLU A 240 -11.70 5.93 -8.51
C GLU A 240 -10.35 5.40 -8.99
N ILE A 241 -9.28 6.22 -8.91
CA ILE A 241 -7.95 5.80 -9.35
C ILE A 241 -7.38 4.65 -8.51
N LEU A 242 -7.98 4.32 -7.37
CA LEU A 242 -7.53 3.30 -6.42
C LEU A 242 -8.50 2.10 -6.40
N THR A 243 -9.15 1.84 -7.52
CA THR A 243 -10.11 0.72 -7.70
C THR A 243 -9.56 -0.36 -8.62
N ASP A 244 -10.06 -1.57 -8.47
CA ASP A 244 -9.72 -2.70 -9.34
C ASP A 244 -10.17 -2.41 -10.79
N GLU A 245 -11.31 -1.74 -10.96
CA GLU A 245 -11.87 -1.36 -12.25
C GLU A 245 -10.96 -0.39 -13.02
N HIS A 246 -10.43 0.62 -12.33
CA HIS A 246 -9.53 1.59 -12.93
C HIS A 246 -8.14 1.01 -13.20
N CYS A 247 -7.55 0.35 -12.19
CA CYS A 247 -6.19 -0.18 -12.27
C CYS A 247 -6.10 -1.47 -13.10
N ARG A 248 -7.24 -2.12 -13.34
CA ARG A 248 -7.31 -3.50 -13.88
C ARG A 248 -6.49 -4.48 -13.04
N GLY A 249 -6.44 -4.23 -11.73
CA GLY A 249 -5.67 -4.98 -10.76
C GLY A 249 -6.51 -5.99 -9.99
N PHE A 250 -5.90 -6.62 -8.99
CA PHE A 250 -6.51 -7.67 -8.16
C PHE A 250 -6.27 -7.45 -6.65
N THR A 251 -5.79 -6.27 -6.24
CA THR A 251 -5.33 -6.03 -4.86
C THR A 251 -6.32 -5.24 -4.03
N GLY A 252 -6.66 -4.03 -4.46
CA GLY A 252 -7.35 -3.03 -3.65
C GLY A 252 -6.43 -1.99 -3.02
N ALA A 253 -7.04 -0.91 -2.54
CA ALA A 253 -6.35 0.24 -1.98
C ALA A 253 -5.81 0.00 -0.56
N HIS A 254 -4.71 0.67 -0.25
CA HIS A 254 -4.01 0.59 1.03
C HIS A 254 -3.67 2.00 1.52
N PHE A 255 -3.74 2.22 2.83
CA PHE A 255 -3.20 3.42 3.45
C PHE A 255 -1.92 3.09 4.19
N GLY A 256 -0.90 3.94 4.11
CA GLY A 256 0.38 3.63 4.72
C GLY A 256 1.29 4.82 4.96
N MET A 257 2.45 4.51 5.51
CA MET A 257 3.56 5.42 5.72
C MET A 257 4.63 5.14 4.68
N TYR A 258 5.14 6.21 4.07
CA TYR A 258 6.03 6.12 2.92
C TYR A 258 7.22 7.05 3.09
N CYS A 259 8.39 6.61 2.64
CA CYS A 259 9.61 7.41 2.57
C CYS A 259 10.43 7.04 1.33
N HIS A 260 10.91 8.05 0.61
CA HIS A 260 11.89 7.86 -0.46
C HIS A 260 13.02 8.87 -0.40
N ASP A 261 14.14 8.48 -0.99
CA ASP A 261 15.33 9.29 -1.15
C ASP A 261 15.97 9.00 -2.51
N MET A 262 15.63 9.80 -3.52
CA MET A 262 16.21 9.60 -4.87
C MET A 262 17.66 10.12 -4.97
N THR A 263 18.18 10.75 -3.91
CA THR A 263 19.59 11.16 -3.86
C THR A 263 20.52 10.04 -3.40
N GLY A 264 19.97 9.04 -2.68
CA GLY A 264 20.75 7.98 -2.05
C GLY A 264 21.55 8.44 -0.82
N ALA A 265 21.25 9.62 -0.27
CA ALA A 265 21.90 10.16 0.94
C ALA A 265 21.53 9.38 2.22
N GLY A 266 20.52 8.53 2.17
CA GLY A 266 20.09 7.70 3.28
C GLY A 266 19.23 8.47 4.29
N CYS A 267 18.39 9.39 3.81
CA CYS A 267 17.42 10.06 4.68
C CYS A 267 16.44 9.03 5.29
N TYR A 268 15.80 9.40 6.39
CA TYR A 268 14.80 8.56 7.05
C TYR A 268 13.69 9.43 7.62
N ALA A 269 12.51 8.84 7.76
CA ALA A 269 11.37 9.44 8.44
C ALA A 269 10.97 8.58 9.64
N ASP A 270 10.72 9.23 10.76
CA ASP A 270 10.24 8.61 11.99
C ASP A 270 8.73 8.87 12.12
N PHE A 271 7.94 7.81 12.18
CA PHE A 271 6.49 7.88 12.38
C PHE A 271 6.15 7.46 13.82
N ASP A 272 5.50 8.35 14.58
CA ASP A 272 5.17 8.16 16.00
C ASP A 272 4.01 7.17 16.19
N TYR A 273 3.04 7.22 15.29
CA TYR A 273 1.92 6.28 15.27
C TYR A 273 1.29 6.20 13.88
N PHE A 274 0.46 5.18 13.69
CA PHE A 274 -0.46 5.08 12.59
C PHE A 274 -1.85 4.72 13.11
N LEU A 275 -2.81 5.61 12.87
CA LEU A 275 -4.21 5.44 13.20
C LEU A 275 -4.96 5.05 11.93
N TYR A 276 -5.66 3.92 11.97
CA TYR A 276 -6.64 3.54 10.98
C TYR A 276 -7.96 3.31 11.70
N GLU A 277 -8.94 4.18 11.47
CA GLU A 277 -10.27 4.06 12.04
C GLU A 277 -11.30 3.87 10.94
N ASN A 278 -12.13 2.84 11.10
CA ASN A 278 -13.38 2.79 10.35
C ASN A 278 -14.27 3.91 10.91
N ASN A 279 -14.94 4.67 10.06
CA ASN A 279 -15.87 5.71 10.52
C ASN A 279 -17.32 5.21 10.37
N PRO A 280 -17.88 4.50 11.38
CA PRO A 280 -19.21 3.88 11.29
C PRO A 280 -20.36 4.87 11.48
N ARG A 281 -20.21 6.17 11.20
CA ARG A 281 -21.30 7.15 11.40
C ARG A 281 -22.41 7.05 10.34
N ILE A 282 -22.99 5.86 10.14
CA ILE A 282 -24.37 5.65 9.66
C ILE A 282 -24.98 4.40 10.33
N GLU A 283 -25.04 4.37 11.66
CA GLU A 283 -26.03 3.56 12.39
C GLU A 283 -26.69 4.42 13.47
N SER A 284 -27.62 5.31 13.09
CA SER A 284 -28.80 5.72 13.89
C SER A 284 -29.45 7.01 13.36
N GLN A 285 -30.13 6.98 12.21
CA GLN A 285 -31.27 7.89 11.94
C GLN A 285 -32.28 7.21 10.99
N ASN A 286 -32.98 6.19 11.48
CA ASN A 286 -34.32 5.88 11.00
C ASN A 286 -35.28 6.15 12.17
N PRO A 287 -36.04 7.25 12.18
CA PRO A 287 -37.16 7.38 13.09
C PRO A 287 -38.24 6.37 12.70
N SER A 288 -38.62 5.55 13.68
CA SER A 288 -39.80 4.69 13.70
C SER A 288 -41.10 5.43 13.42
#